data_AF-A0A8T5UVS0-F1
#
_entry.id   AF-A0A8T5UVS0-F1
#
_cell.length_a   1.000
_cell.length_b   1.000
_cell.length_c   1.000
_cell.angle_alpha   90.00
_cell.angle_beta   90.00
_cell.angle_gamma   90.00
#
_symmetry.space_group_name_H-M   'P 1'
#
loop_
_entity.id
_entity.type
_entity.pdbx_description
1 polymer ?
#
loop_
_entity_poly.entity_id
_entity_poly.type
_entity_poly.pdbx_seq_one_letter_code
_entity_poly.pdbx_strand_id
1 'polypeptide(L)'
;MNIIEDEYYKIIELYPNAIFEKNCITQVKIPLKDKFFLEIDFKNYPKRPIVNLISKNGRIYRKVDKSIPLLNRWGKKHPPFIVDLINEILTFINNLESKSIKIKRKLLNGLFSLCKNQHPREILGLLRIVNGIAIEYILPPGAITSNTSGSLIPSRLGLDLTLKGSVHSHPSGNPTPSLIDINNVFRTKQFNFIIAYPYNQSSIKCFNNKGREIEFRIQD
;
A
#
# COMPACT_ATOMS: atom_id res chain seq x y z
N MET A 1 -17.88 -11.10 -28.53
CA MET A 1 -18.22 -10.26 -27.37
C MET A 1 -17.49 -8.94 -27.54
N ASN A 2 -18.15 -7.80 -27.34
CA ASN A 2 -17.51 -6.50 -27.48
C ASN A 2 -16.53 -6.31 -26.31
N ILE A 3 -15.29 -5.90 -26.57
CA ILE A 3 -14.27 -5.72 -25.53
C ILE A 3 -14.73 -4.79 -24.39
N ILE A 4 -15.64 -3.86 -24.68
CA ILE A 4 -16.29 -2.99 -23.68
C ILE A 4 -17.30 -3.77 -22.83
N GLU A 5 -18.09 -4.66 -23.43
CA GLU A 5 -19.05 -5.50 -22.71
C GLU A 5 -18.31 -6.47 -21.78
N ASP A 6 -17.18 -7.04 -22.21
CA ASP A 6 -16.35 -7.90 -21.38
C ASP A 6 -15.88 -7.17 -20.11
N GLU A 7 -15.43 -5.92 -20.24
CA GLU A 7 -15.04 -5.10 -19.08
C GLU A 7 -16.24 -4.77 -18.20
N TYR A 8 -17.39 -4.44 -18.79
CA TYR A 8 -18.63 -4.20 -18.05
C TYR A 8 -19.02 -5.42 -17.19
N TYR A 9 -19.05 -6.63 -17.77
CA TYR A 9 -19.41 -7.85 -17.05
C TYR A 9 -18.45 -8.16 -15.90
N LYS A 10 -17.14 -7.98 -16.09
CA LYS A 10 -16.16 -8.14 -15.00
C LYS A 10 -16.36 -7.14 -13.87
N ILE A 11 -16.68 -5.89 -14.21
CA ILE A 11 -16.90 -4.84 -13.20
C ILE A 11 -18.13 -5.17 -12.35
N ILE A 12 -19.26 -5.54 -12.96
CA ILE A 12 -20.47 -5.87 -12.20
C ILE A 12 -20.29 -7.13 -11.33
N GLU A 13 -19.49 -8.08 -11.80
CA GLU A 13 -19.17 -9.31 -11.06
C GLU A 13 -18.31 -9.02 -9.82
N LEU A 14 -17.24 -8.23 -9.98
CA LEU A 14 -16.29 -7.94 -8.90
C LEU A 14 -16.70 -6.78 -7.99
N TYR A 15 -17.55 -5.86 -8.48
CA TYR A 15 -18.04 -4.69 -7.76
C TYR A 15 -19.57 -4.60 -7.83
N PRO A 16 -20.30 -5.39 -7.03
CA PRO A 16 -21.78 -5.40 -7.05
C PRO A 16 -22.40 -4.06 -6.60
N ASN A 17 -21.61 -3.18 -5.97
CA ASN A 17 -22.00 -1.81 -5.61
C ASN A 17 -21.67 -0.77 -6.70
N ALA A 18 -21.13 -1.18 -7.85
CA ALA A 18 -20.88 -0.32 -8.99
C ALA A 18 -22.21 0.21 -9.57
N ILE A 19 -22.25 1.50 -9.86
CA ILE A 19 -23.40 2.20 -10.41
C ILE A 19 -23.09 2.59 -11.84
N PHE A 20 -23.92 2.14 -12.78
CA PHE A 20 -23.89 2.56 -14.18
C PHE A 20 -25.10 3.46 -14.47
N GLU A 21 -24.95 4.42 -15.39
CA GLU A 21 -26.08 5.22 -15.86
C GLU A 21 -26.97 4.37 -16.79
N LYS A 22 -28.28 4.67 -16.81
CA LYS A 22 -29.22 3.94 -17.68
C LYS A 22 -28.74 4.01 -19.12
N ASN A 23 -28.62 2.84 -19.76
CA ASN A 23 -28.16 2.66 -21.14
C ASN A 23 -26.68 3.05 -21.41
N CYS A 24 -25.84 3.22 -20.39
CA CYS A 24 -24.42 3.51 -20.55
C CYS A 24 -23.55 2.50 -19.77
N ILE A 25 -22.97 1.54 -20.47
CA ILE A 25 -22.09 0.50 -19.88
C ILE A 25 -20.63 0.93 -19.76
N THR A 26 -20.27 2.12 -20.24
CA THR A 26 -18.88 2.61 -20.33
C THR A 26 -18.52 3.61 -19.23
N GLN A 27 -19.49 3.97 -18.37
CA GLN A 27 -19.31 4.91 -17.28
C GLN A 27 -19.74 4.26 -15.97
N VAL A 28 -18.77 4.01 -15.09
CA VAL A 28 -18.99 3.40 -13.79
C VAL A 28 -18.71 4.39 -12.67
N LYS A 29 -19.59 4.41 -11.66
CA LYS A 29 -19.44 5.13 -10.41
C LYS A 29 -19.35 4.13 -9.26
N ILE A 30 -18.27 4.19 -8.48
CA ILE A 30 -18.05 3.31 -7.32
C ILE A 30 -18.17 4.15 -6.05
N PRO A 31 -19.15 3.86 -5.17
CA PRO A 31 -19.28 4.54 -3.88
C PRO A 31 -18.08 4.28 -2.97
N LEU A 32 -17.55 5.35 -2.35
CA LEU A 32 -16.46 5.31 -1.37
C LEU A 32 -16.97 5.70 0.03
N LYS A 33 -16.26 5.30 1.09
CA LYS A 33 -16.70 5.49 2.49
C LYS A 33 -16.88 6.96 2.89
N ASP A 34 -16.06 7.87 2.36
CA ASP A 34 -16.02 9.29 2.77
C ASP A 34 -16.94 10.23 1.98
N LYS A 35 -18.09 9.75 1.49
CA LYS A 35 -19.02 10.51 0.64
C LYS A 35 -18.40 10.97 -0.69
N PHE A 36 -17.45 10.19 -1.21
CA PHE A 36 -16.90 10.35 -2.55
C PHE A 36 -17.38 9.23 -3.47
N PHE A 37 -17.34 9.49 -4.77
CA PHE A 37 -17.54 8.51 -5.83
C PHE A 37 -16.28 8.48 -6.69
N LEU A 38 -15.78 7.28 -6.96
CA LEU A 38 -14.81 7.07 -8.03
C LEU A 38 -15.59 6.89 -9.33
N GLU A 39 -15.41 7.81 -10.26
CA GLU A 39 -16.00 7.75 -11.59
C GLU A 39 -14.93 7.38 -12.63
N ILE A 40 -15.24 6.41 -13.48
CA ILE A 40 -14.38 5.95 -14.56
C ILE A 40 -15.18 5.93 -15.87
N ASP A 41 -14.74 6.72 -16.86
CA ASP A 41 -15.25 6.68 -18.25
C ASP A 41 -14.22 5.93 -19.12
N PHE A 42 -14.63 4.77 -19.61
CA PHE A 42 -13.85 3.90 -20.48
C PHE A 42 -14.46 3.73 -21.87
N LYS A 43 -15.26 4.69 -22.35
CA LYS A 43 -15.92 4.62 -23.69
C LYS A 43 -14.97 4.41 -24.86
N ASN A 44 -13.72 4.84 -24.70
CA ASN A 44 -12.69 4.76 -25.72
C ASN A 44 -11.72 3.57 -25.50
N TYR A 45 -12.04 2.65 -24.59
CA TYR A 45 -11.22 1.46 -24.33
C TYR A 45 -10.91 0.73 -25.66
N PRO A 46 -9.65 0.36 -25.95
CA PRO A 46 -8.51 0.23 -25.02
C PRO A 46 -7.67 1.50 -24.80
N LYS A 47 -8.11 2.68 -25.28
CA LYS A 47 -7.46 3.94 -24.90
C LYS A 47 -7.63 4.19 -23.40
N ARG A 48 -6.69 4.95 -22.84
CA ARG A 48 -6.65 5.31 -21.42
C ARG A 48 -8.01 5.86 -20.96
N PRO A 49 -8.62 5.29 -19.91
CA PRO A 49 -9.88 5.78 -19.37
C PRO A 49 -9.70 7.12 -18.64
N ILE A 50 -10.79 7.86 -18.52
CA ILE A 50 -10.86 9.10 -17.74
C ILE A 50 -11.27 8.72 -16.33
N VAL A 51 -10.53 9.19 -15.33
CA VAL A 51 -10.76 8.90 -13.92
C VAL A 51 -10.97 10.18 -13.14
N ASN A 52 -12.08 10.25 -12.41
CA ASN A 52 -12.47 11.37 -11.57
C ASN A 52 -12.79 10.88 -10.16
N LEU A 53 -12.38 11.66 -9.14
CA LEU A 53 -12.90 11.51 -7.79
C LEU A 53 -13.90 12.64 -7.53
N ILE A 54 -15.13 12.29 -7.20
CA ILE A 54 -16.25 13.24 -7.10
C ILE A 54 -16.77 13.23 -5.67
N SER A 55 -16.80 14.38 -4.99
CA SER A 55 -17.46 14.48 -3.68
C SER A 55 -18.98 14.57 -3.82
N LYS A 56 -19.71 14.28 -2.74
CA LYS A 56 -21.20 14.34 -2.70
C LYS A 56 -21.80 15.70 -3.08
N ASN A 57 -21.06 16.80 -3.00
CA ASN A 57 -21.48 18.13 -3.47
C ASN A 57 -21.13 18.42 -4.94
N GLY A 58 -20.70 17.41 -5.70
CA GLY A 58 -20.37 17.52 -7.12
C GLY A 58 -18.97 18.09 -7.43
N ARG A 59 -18.13 18.33 -6.42
CA ARG A 59 -16.76 18.81 -6.66
C ARG A 59 -15.91 17.68 -7.25
N ILE A 60 -15.35 17.95 -8.42
CA ILE A 60 -14.49 17.01 -9.15
C ILE A 60 -13.03 17.27 -8.78
N TYR A 61 -12.39 16.27 -8.18
CA TYR A 61 -10.96 16.25 -7.90
C TYR A 61 -10.25 15.58 -9.07
N ARG A 62 -9.82 16.43 -10.01
CA ARG A 62 -9.00 16.02 -11.17
C ARG A 62 -7.56 15.79 -10.73
N LYS A 63 -6.82 14.98 -11.49
CA LYS A 63 -5.38 14.66 -11.31
C LYS A 63 -5.01 13.52 -10.32
N VAL A 64 -5.96 12.64 -9.99
CA VAL A 64 -5.63 11.41 -9.24
C VAL A 64 -4.67 10.54 -10.05
N ASP A 65 -4.76 10.63 -11.39
CA ASP A 65 -3.96 9.89 -12.36
C ASP A 65 -2.44 9.94 -12.15
N LYS A 66 -1.88 11.09 -11.77
CA LYS A 66 -0.44 11.22 -11.51
C LYS A 66 0.02 10.29 -10.38
N SER A 67 -0.87 9.95 -9.47
CA SER A 67 -0.61 9.11 -8.31
C SER A 67 -0.94 7.64 -8.54
N ILE A 68 -1.49 7.27 -9.71
CA ILE A 68 -1.87 5.90 -10.07
C ILE A 68 -0.90 5.34 -11.12
N PRO A 69 0.08 4.51 -10.72
CA PRO A 69 1.04 3.85 -11.62
C PRO A 69 0.43 3.25 -12.89
N LEU A 70 -0.73 2.58 -12.80
CA LEU A 70 -1.36 1.93 -13.95
C LEU A 70 -1.78 2.92 -15.04
N LEU A 71 -2.29 4.09 -14.65
CA LEU A 71 -2.66 5.15 -15.60
C LEU A 71 -1.42 5.75 -16.29
N ASN A 72 -0.28 5.79 -15.59
CA ASN A 72 0.97 6.31 -16.15
C ASN A 72 1.61 5.35 -17.16
N ARG A 73 1.37 4.04 -17.05
CA ARG A 73 1.92 3.00 -17.94
C ARG A 73 0.91 2.50 -18.97
N TRP A 74 -0.22 3.18 -19.13
CA TRP A 74 -1.33 2.70 -19.97
C TRP A 74 -0.92 2.51 -21.43
N GLY A 75 -0.88 1.26 -21.89
CA GLY A 75 -0.49 0.89 -23.25
C GLY A 75 -1.67 0.29 -24.02
N LYS A 76 -1.92 0.76 -25.25
CA LYS A 76 -3.02 0.25 -26.09
C LYS A 76 -2.78 -1.16 -26.64
N LYS A 77 -1.52 -1.61 -26.73
CA LYS A 77 -1.15 -2.91 -27.28
C LYS A 77 -1.50 -4.07 -26.33
N HIS A 78 -1.41 -3.81 -25.03
CA HIS A 78 -1.79 -4.72 -23.95
C HIS A 78 -2.49 -3.90 -22.86
N PRO A 79 -3.77 -3.51 -23.07
CA PRO A 79 -4.48 -2.67 -22.13
C PRO A 79 -4.74 -3.44 -20.83
N PRO A 80 -4.49 -2.83 -19.66
CA PRO A 80 -4.94 -3.38 -18.38
C PRO A 80 -6.46 -3.46 -18.32
N PHE A 81 -7.01 -4.39 -17.52
CA PHE A 81 -8.44 -4.42 -17.27
C PHE A 81 -8.86 -3.22 -16.42
N ILE A 82 -10.09 -2.73 -16.62
CA ILE A 82 -10.69 -1.64 -15.84
C ILE A 82 -10.82 -2.05 -14.37
N VAL A 83 -11.06 -3.34 -14.09
CA VAL A 83 -11.09 -3.86 -12.72
C VAL A 83 -9.73 -3.76 -12.01
N ASP A 84 -8.62 -3.93 -12.72
CA ASP A 84 -7.28 -3.74 -12.16
C ASP A 84 -7.05 -2.27 -11.80
N LEU A 85 -7.51 -1.36 -12.68
CA LEU A 85 -7.47 0.07 -12.44
C LEU A 85 -8.30 0.47 -11.21
N ILE A 86 -9.52 -0.05 -11.08
CA ILE A 86 -10.38 0.18 -9.91
C ILE A 86 -9.66 -0.29 -8.64
N ASN A 87 -9.14 -1.52 -8.63
CA ASN A 87 -8.43 -2.09 -7.48
C ASN A 87 -7.24 -1.22 -7.05
N GLU A 88 -6.43 -0.75 -8.00
CA GLU A 88 -5.29 0.10 -7.71
C GLU A 88 -5.71 1.44 -7.11
N ILE A 89 -6.74 2.08 -7.68
CA ILE A 89 -7.25 3.36 -7.17
C ILE A 89 -7.86 3.21 -5.78
N LEU A 90 -8.71 2.20 -5.56
CA LEU A 90 -9.30 1.95 -4.24
C LEU A 90 -8.23 1.66 -3.20
N THR A 91 -7.20 0.92 -3.58
CA THR A 91 -6.04 0.66 -2.71
C THR A 91 -5.28 1.94 -2.39
N PHE A 92 -5.08 2.82 -3.37
CA PHE A 92 -4.45 4.13 -3.17
C PHE A 92 -5.27 5.02 -2.23
N ILE A 93 -6.59 5.10 -2.45
CA ILE A 93 -7.51 5.88 -1.61
C ILE A 93 -7.54 5.34 -0.18
N ASN A 94 -7.71 4.02 0.00
CA ASN A 94 -7.66 3.40 1.32
C ASN A 94 -6.32 3.67 2.03
N ASN A 95 -5.21 3.67 1.29
CA ASN A 95 -3.89 4.01 1.83
C ASN A 95 -3.78 5.49 2.24
N LEU A 96 -4.47 6.41 1.55
CA LEU A 96 -4.53 7.83 1.92
C LEU A 96 -5.44 8.07 3.13
N GLU A 97 -6.57 7.38 3.20
CA GLU A 97 -7.56 7.49 4.29
C GLU A 97 -7.09 6.84 5.59
N SER A 98 -6.19 5.84 5.50
CA SER A 98 -5.66 5.14 6.65
C SER A 98 -4.72 6.04 7.47
N LYS A 99 -5.30 6.81 8.41
CA LYS A 99 -4.56 7.56 9.44
C LYS A 99 -3.69 6.68 10.33
N SER A 100 -3.91 5.36 10.32
CA SER A 100 -3.16 4.42 11.14
C SER A 100 -2.94 3.08 10.43
N ILE A 101 -1.71 2.57 10.40
CA ILE A 101 -1.41 1.24 9.85
C ILE A 101 -1.93 0.15 10.80
N LYS A 102 -2.49 -0.96 10.28
CA LYS A 102 -2.86 -2.10 11.12
C LYS A 102 -1.82 -3.21 11.02
N ILE A 103 -1.52 -3.89 12.14
CA ILE A 103 -0.62 -5.05 12.17
C ILE A 103 -1.27 -6.21 12.92
N LYS A 104 -1.18 -7.43 12.38
CA LYS A 104 -1.66 -8.62 13.07
C LYS A 104 -0.89 -8.84 14.38
N ARG A 105 -1.60 -9.11 15.48
CA ARG A 105 -0.99 -9.36 16.80
C ARG A 105 0.01 -10.51 16.76
N LYS A 106 -0.34 -11.61 16.08
CA LYS A 106 0.55 -12.77 15.90
C LYS A 106 1.85 -12.40 15.20
N LEU A 107 1.77 -11.56 14.15
CA LEU A 107 2.95 -11.07 13.45
C LEU A 107 3.81 -10.20 14.38
N LEU A 108 3.20 -9.23 15.05
CA LEU A 108 3.91 -8.32 15.96
C LEU A 108 4.63 -9.07 17.09
N ASN A 109 3.96 -10.04 17.71
CA ASN A 109 4.58 -10.88 18.74
C ASN A 109 5.75 -11.71 18.18
N GLY A 110 5.61 -12.26 16.97
CA GLY A 110 6.70 -12.94 16.28
C GLY A 110 7.90 -12.04 16.03
N LEU A 111 7.66 -10.78 15.63
CA LEU A 111 8.71 -9.78 15.45
C LEU A 111 9.43 -9.45 16.76
N PHE A 112 8.70 -9.29 17.87
CA PHE A 112 9.32 -9.08 19.18
C PHE A 112 10.23 -10.24 19.58
N SER A 113 9.77 -11.48 19.42
CA SER A 113 10.59 -12.67 19.69
C SER A 113 11.81 -12.74 18.78
N LEU A 114 11.65 -12.41 17.49
CA LEU A 114 12.77 -12.36 16.54
C LEU A 114 13.82 -11.32 16.94
N CYS A 115 13.39 -10.12 17.34
CA CYS A 115 14.30 -9.06 17.81
C CYS A 115 15.09 -9.50 19.05
N LYS A 116 14.42 -10.15 20.01
CA LYS A 116 15.06 -10.70 21.22
C LYS A 116 16.11 -11.75 20.88
N ASN A 117 15.79 -12.66 19.96
CA ASN A 117 16.69 -13.74 19.55
C ASN A 117 17.91 -13.23 18.77
N GLN A 118 17.77 -12.12 18.06
CA GLN A 118 18.85 -11.54 17.25
C GLN A 118 19.68 -10.50 18.00
N HIS A 119 19.25 -10.05 19.18
CA HIS A 119 20.00 -9.08 19.97
C HIS A 119 21.44 -9.56 20.22
N PRO A 120 22.47 -8.70 20.02
CA PRO A 120 22.43 -7.26 19.74
C PRO A 120 22.47 -6.89 18.25
N ARG A 121 22.23 -7.81 17.32
CA ARG A 121 22.12 -7.49 15.88
C ARG A 121 20.75 -6.89 15.56
N GLU A 122 20.73 -5.92 14.65
CA GLU A 122 19.50 -5.41 14.09
C GLU A 122 18.86 -6.45 13.18
N ILE A 123 17.54 -6.60 13.26
CA ILE A 123 16.78 -7.30 12.22
C ILE A 123 16.44 -6.30 11.14
N LEU A 124 16.24 -6.78 9.92
CA LEU A 124 15.68 -5.97 8.83
C LEU A 124 14.77 -6.87 8.00
N GLY A 125 13.53 -6.43 7.79
CA GLY A 125 12.67 -7.10 6.84
C GLY A 125 11.57 -6.24 6.27
N LEU A 126 10.81 -6.86 5.37
CA LEU A 126 9.69 -6.28 4.66
C LEU A 126 8.38 -6.77 5.25
N LEU A 127 7.36 -5.93 5.17
CA LEU A 127 6.02 -6.26 5.60
C LEU A 127 5.07 -6.33 4.42
N ARG A 128 4.39 -7.47 4.29
CA ARG A 128 3.30 -7.67 3.34
C ARG A 128 2.02 -7.10 3.90
N ILE A 129 1.30 -6.32 3.09
CA ILE A 129 -0.03 -5.84 3.41
C ILE A 129 -1.07 -6.44 2.51
N VAL A 130 -2.12 -6.95 3.14
CA VAL A 130 -3.37 -7.34 2.49
C VAL A 130 -4.51 -6.63 3.20
N ASN A 131 -5.39 -5.98 2.44
CA ASN A 131 -6.57 -5.26 2.95
C ASN A 131 -6.25 -4.23 4.06
N GLY A 132 -5.11 -3.53 3.93
CA GLY A 132 -4.67 -2.50 4.89
C GLY A 132 -4.07 -3.03 6.20
N ILE A 133 -3.85 -4.35 6.30
CA ILE A 133 -3.27 -5.00 7.48
C ILE A 133 -1.91 -5.61 7.12
N ALA A 134 -0.88 -5.33 7.90
CA ALA A 134 0.40 -6.03 7.84
C ALA A 134 0.22 -7.45 8.39
N ILE A 135 0.38 -8.43 7.51
CA ILE A 135 0.08 -9.84 7.80
C ILE A 135 1.30 -10.75 7.84
N GLU A 136 2.39 -10.39 7.16
CA GLU A 136 3.58 -11.23 7.05
C GLU A 136 4.87 -10.42 7.11
N TYR A 137 5.92 -11.04 7.67
CA TYR A 137 7.29 -10.59 7.62
C TYR A 137 8.05 -11.38 6.56
N ILE A 138 8.79 -10.68 5.71
CA ILE A 138 9.63 -11.28 4.68
C ILE A 138 11.06 -10.82 4.89
N LEU A 139 11.98 -11.76 5.00
CA LEU A 139 13.40 -11.47 5.00
C LEU A 139 13.85 -11.15 3.56
N PRO A 140 14.32 -9.92 3.27
CA PRO A 140 14.67 -9.55 1.91
C PRO A 140 15.94 -10.30 1.48
N PRO A 141 15.98 -10.83 0.25
CA PRO A 141 17.16 -11.52 -0.26
C PRO A 141 18.36 -10.57 -0.34
N GLY A 142 19.46 -10.95 0.31
CA GLY A 142 20.67 -10.13 0.39
C GLY A 142 20.61 -8.96 1.37
N ALA A 143 19.72 -9.01 2.36
CA ALA A 143 19.76 -8.09 3.51
C ALA A 143 21.10 -8.22 4.24
N ILE A 144 21.80 -7.10 4.41
CA ILE A 144 23.01 -7.05 5.23
C ILE A 144 22.61 -6.38 6.54
N THR A 145 22.84 -7.07 7.66
CA THR A 145 22.51 -6.57 8.99
C THR A 145 23.74 -6.59 9.88
N SER A 146 23.80 -5.65 10.82
CA SER A 146 24.88 -5.47 11.78
C SER A 146 24.28 -5.04 13.12
N ASN A 147 25.12 -4.75 14.12
CA ASN A 147 24.66 -4.28 15.43
C ASN A 147 24.18 -2.81 15.41
N THR A 148 24.45 -2.08 14.34
CA THR A 148 24.20 -0.63 14.24
C THR A 148 23.42 -0.21 13.00
N SER A 149 23.22 -1.13 12.05
CA SER A 149 22.50 -0.84 10.82
C SER A 149 22.04 -2.11 10.10
N GLY A 150 20.92 -1.99 9.40
CA GLY A 150 20.50 -2.89 8.33
C GLY A 150 20.42 -2.17 6.98
N SER A 151 20.70 -2.86 5.89
CA SER A 151 20.51 -2.35 4.53
C SER A 151 20.01 -3.42 3.57
N LEU A 152 19.20 -3.00 2.60
CA LEU A 152 18.65 -3.85 1.55
C LEU A 152 18.83 -3.16 0.18
N ILE A 153 19.01 -3.96 -0.87
CA ILE A 153 19.09 -3.47 -2.26
C ILE A 153 17.72 -3.73 -2.93
N PRO A 154 16.91 -2.68 -3.20
CA PRO A 154 15.54 -2.86 -3.68
C PRO A 154 15.42 -3.59 -5.03
N SER A 155 16.43 -3.50 -5.90
CA SER A 155 16.43 -4.15 -7.22
C SER A 155 16.44 -5.68 -7.17
N ARG A 156 16.68 -6.28 -6.00
CA ARG A 156 16.61 -7.73 -5.77
C ARG A 156 15.23 -8.23 -5.37
N LEU A 157 14.27 -7.33 -5.18
CA LEU A 157 12.88 -7.68 -4.90
C LEU A 157 12.14 -7.85 -6.23
N GLY A 158 11.47 -8.98 -6.41
CA GLY A 158 10.50 -9.15 -7.50
C GLY A 158 9.38 -8.11 -7.41
N LEU A 159 8.58 -7.98 -8.48
CA LEU A 159 7.43 -7.07 -8.53
C LEU A 159 6.30 -7.59 -7.64
N ASP A 160 6.42 -7.36 -6.33
CA ASP A 160 5.39 -7.68 -5.34
C ASP A 160 4.83 -6.38 -4.74
N LEU A 161 3.72 -5.93 -5.31
CA LEU A 161 3.06 -4.68 -4.94
C LEU A 161 2.44 -4.69 -3.53
N THR A 162 2.40 -5.86 -2.88
CA THR A 162 1.90 -5.99 -1.52
C THR A 162 2.98 -5.78 -0.46
N LEU A 163 4.28 -5.77 -0.84
CA LEU A 163 5.42 -5.47 0.04
C LEU A 163 5.61 -3.97 0.28
N LYS A 164 4.64 -3.40 1.00
CA LYS A 164 4.49 -1.95 1.19
C LYS A 164 5.18 -1.42 2.45
N GLY A 165 5.53 -2.26 3.42
CA GLY A 165 6.17 -1.84 4.67
C GLY A 165 7.58 -2.38 4.87
N SER A 166 8.28 -1.83 5.86
CA SER A 166 9.48 -2.43 6.44
C SER A 166 9.38 -2.53 7.96
N VAL A 167 10.26 -3.34 8.55
CA VAL A 167 10.53 -3.36 9.98
C VAL A 167 12.01 -3.58 10.21
N HIS A 168 12.59 -2.86 11.16
CA HIS A 168 13.92 -3.15 11.69
C HIS A 168 13.96 -2.96 13.21
N SER A 169 15.03 -3.40 13.86
CA SER A 169 15.19 -3.28 15.32
C SER A 169 16.37 -2.41 15.72
N HIS A 170 16.22 -1.70 16.84
CA HIS A 170 17.29 -0.90 17.45
C HIS A 170 17.70 -1.51 18.81
N PRO A 171 18.85 -2.20 18.88
CA PRO A 171 19.42 -2.74 20.11
C PRO A 171 19.71 -1.68 21.18
N SER A 172 19.93 -0.43 20.77
CA SER A 172 20.22 0.72 21.64
C SER A 172 19.04 1.14 22.53
N GLY A 173 17.82 0.66 22.24
CA GLY A 173 16.62 1.08 22.96
C GLY A 173 16.01 2.40 22.49
N ASN A 174 16.63 3.09 21.53
CA ASN A 174 16.07 4.30 20.94
C ASN A 174 15.16 3.96 19.73
N PRO A 175 13.84 4.19 19.78
CA PRO A 175 12.93 3.88 18.67
C PRO A 175 12.87 4.97 17.58
N THR A 176 13.73 6.00 17.62
CA THR A 176 13.77 7.04 16.58
C THR A 176 14.63 6.62 15.39
N PRO A 177 14.23 6.94 14.14
CA PRO A 177 15.03 6.62 12.96
C PRO A 177 16.31 7.45 12.89
N SER A 178 17.37 6.85 12.38
CA SER A 178 18.60 7.54 11.95
C SER A 178 18.42 8.15 10.56
N LEU A 179 19.34 9.04 10.16
CA LEU A 179 19.38 9.55 8.79
C LEU A 179 19.62 8.44 7.76
N ILE A 180 20.34 7.38 8.15
CA ILE A 180 20.63 6.22 7.30
C ILE A 180 19.32 5.45 7.04
N ASP A 181 18.50 5.22 8.07
CA ASP A 181 17.20 4.56 7.93
C ASP A 181 16.28 5.30 6.96
N ILE A 182 16.24 6.63 7.11
CA ILE A 182 15.42 7.50 6.26
C ILE A 182 15.88 7.40 4.81
N ASN A 183 17.18 7.52 4.56
CA ASN A 183 17.73 7.58 3.21
C ASN A 183 17.75 6.23 2.50
N ASN A 184 17.81 5.12 3.24
CA ASN A 184 17.88 3.77 2.68
C ASN A 184 16.49 3.11 2.62
N VAL A 185 16.00 2.66 3.78
CA VAL A 185 14.82 1.78 3.83
C VAL A 185 13.54 2.59 3.70
N PHE A 186 13.43 3.73 4.41
CA PHE A 186 12.16 4.44 4.52
C PHE A 186 11.67 5.01 3.20
N ARG A 187 12.56 5.57 2.38
CA ARG A 187 12.20 6.10 1.06
C ARG A 187 11.60 5.05 0.12
N THR A 188 11.91 3.78 0.34
CA THR A 188 11.48 2.68 -0.55
C THR A 188 10.14 2.06 -0.14
N LYS A 189 9.60 2.40 1.05
CA LYS A 189 8.41 1.79 1.63
C LYS A 189 7.41 2.84 2.10
N GLN A 190 6.14 2.49 2.16
CA GLN A 190 5.06 3.42 2.52
C GLN A 190 5.09 3.74 4.02
N PHE A 191 5.45 2.75 4.84
CA PHE A 191 5.66 2.90 6.28
C PHE A 191 6.75 1.93 6.75
N ASN A 192 7.29 2.23 7.93
CA ASN A 192 8.46 1.58 8.48
C ASN A 192 8.30 1.47 9.98
N PHE A 193 8.43 0.25 10.51
CA PHE A 193 8.41 0.00 11.94
C PHE A 193 9.82 -0.04 12.50
N ILE A 194 10.03 0.59 13.65
CA ILE A 194 11.25 0.43 14.45
C ILE A 194 10.85 -0.23 15.76
N ILE A 195 11.47 -1.37 16.06
CA ILE A 195 11.31 -2.08 17.33
C ILE A 195 12.60 -1.93 18.13
N ALA A 196 12.58 -1.05 19.13
CA ALA A 196 13.71 -0.83 20.01
C ALA A 196 13.72 -1.84 21.18
N TYR A 197 14.90 -2.10 21.76
CA TYR A 197 15.02 -2.78 23.06
C TYR A 197 14.12 -2.07 24.10
N PRO A 198 13.35 -2.79 24.94
CA PRO A 198 13.38 -4.23 25.22
C PRO A 198 12.42 -5.08 24.35
N TYR A 199 12.06 -4.61 23.16
CA TYR A 199 11.28 -5.32 22.15
C TYR A 199 9.87 -5.69 22.62
N ASN A 200 9.08 -4.69 22.97
CA ASN A 200 7.70 -4.84 23.41
C ASN A 200 6.80 -3.74 22.83
N GLN A 201 5.52 -3.74 23.18
CA GLN A 201 4.53 -2.79 22.65
C GLN A 201 4.81 -1.32 23.01
N SER A 202 5.52 -1.05 24.11
CA SER A 202 5.94 0.30 24.48
C SER A 202 7.20 0.78 23.75
N SER A 203 7.94 -0.13 23.12
CA SER A 203 9.22 0.15 22.45
C SER A 203 9.15 -0.03 20.93
N ILE A 204 7.97 0.20 20.35
CA ILE A 204 7.75 0.16 18.90
C ILE A 204 7.15 1.47 18.40
N LYS A 205 7.66 1.96 17.27
CA LYS A 205 7.13 3.12 16.56
C LYS A 205 6.94 2.84 15.09
N CYS A 206 6.04 3.57 14.45
CA CYS A 206 5.78 3.50 13.02
C CYS A 206 6.04 4.86 12.38
N PHE A 207 6.68 4.88 11.22
CA PHE A 207 7.05 6.09 10.50
C PHE A 207 6.66 5.99 9.03
N ASN A 208 6.30 7.11 8.42
CA ASN A 208 6.12 7.19 6.97
C ASN A 208 7.48 7.28 6.24
N ASN A 209 7.43 7.33 4.91
CA ASN A 209 8.61 7.43 4.05
C ASN A 209 9.48 8.69 4.22
N LYS A 210 9.02 9.68 5.00
CA LYS A 210 9.74 10.92 5.35
C LYS A 210 10.30 10.89 6.77
N GLY A 211 10.17 9.77 7.49
CA GLY A 211 10.60 9.66 8.88
C GLY A 211 9.68 10.35 9.88
N ARG A 212 8.45 10.73 9.49
CA ARG A 212 7.46 11.28 10.43
C ARG A 212 6.70 10.14 11.08
N GLU A 213 6.56 10.21 12.40
CA GLU A 213 5.81 9.22 13.18
C GLU A 213 4.34 9.22 12.74
N ILE A 214 3.77 8.02 12.60
CA ILE A 214 2.36 7.79 12.28
C ILE A 214 1.78 6.77 13.27
N GLU A 215 0.49 6.86 13.53
CA GLU A 215 -0.17 5.88 14.40
C GLU A 215 -0.24 4.51 13.75
N PHE A 216 -0.28 3.47 14.58
CA PHE A 216 -0.62 2.12 14.13
C PHE A 216 -1.53 1.44 15.16
N ARG A 217 -2.25 0.42 14.73
CA ARG A 217 -3.17 -0.36 15.56
C ARG A 217 -2.86 -1.83 15.46
N ILE A 218 -2.96 -2.53 16.59
CA ILE A 218 -2.85 -3.97 16.64
C ILE A 218 -4.22 -4.55 16.34
N GLN A 219 -4.30 -5.49 15.40
CA GLN A 219 -5.50 -6.22 15.04
C GLN A 219 -5.29 -7.71 15.34
N ASP A 220 -6.32 -8.37 15.86
CA ASP A 220 -6.33 -9.82 16.10
C ASP A 220 -6.50 -10.64 14.81
#